data_AF-A0A0Q9RCL3-F1
#
_entry.id   AF-A0A0Q9RCL3-F1
#
_cell.length_a   1.000
_cell.length_b   1.000
_cell.length_c   1.000
_cell.angle_alpha   90.00
_cell.angle_beta   90.00
_cell.angle_gamma   90.00
#
_symmetry.space_group_name_H-M   'P 1'
#
loop_
_entity.id
_entity.type
_entity.pdbx_description
1 polymer ?
#
loop_
_entity_poly.entity_id
_entity_poly.type
_entity_poly.pdbx_seq_one_letter_code
_entity_poly.pdbx_strand_id
1 'polypeptide(L)'
;MMVLRALQRITLPKPAIVIQPPGGKTLVNFETIFHTDAKPFVRSVRLLGIRVDLEITPMSYTWTHGDGTTQTTSGPGVAFDASLPMTAYVSHEYVDAHVTVKPQVSTAYSARFRVRGGPWRDVSGTVTSEGSSVPLRVVEGKPTLVDGP
;
A
#
# COMPACT_ATOMS: atom_id res chain seq x y z
N MET A 1 -11.76 -14.88 -17.93
CA MET A 1 -13.15 -15.13 -17.45
C MET A 1 -13.97 -13.84 -17.42
N MET A 2 -15.28 -13.90 -17.65
CA MET A 2 -16.17 -12.71 -17.67
C MET A 2 -16.17 -11.94 -16.34
N VAL A 3 -16.08 -12.65 -15.20
CA VAL A 3 -16.08 -12.05 -13.86
C VAL A 3 -14.80 -11.28 -13.57
N LEU A 4 -13.63 -11.77 -14.00
CA LEU A 4 -12.36 -11.00 -13.89
C LEU A 4 -12.44 -9.68 -14.65
N ARG A 5 -13.02 -9.68 -15.87
CA ARG A 5 -13.21 -8.45 -16.64
C ARG A 5 -14.16 -7.47 -15.94
N ALA A 6 -15.15 -7.98 -15.20
CA ALA A 6 -16.01 -7.14 -14.38
C ALA A 6 -15.24 -6.54 -13.20
N LEU A 7 -14.44 -7.35 -12.51
CA LEU A 7 -13.56 -6.92 -11.43
C LEU A 7 -12.53 -5.87 -11.91
N GLN A 8 -12.02 -5.97 -13.13
CA GLN A 8 -11.11 -4.98 -13.71
C GLN A 8 -11.77 -3.62 -14.02
N ARG A 9 -13.10 -3.56 -14.05
CA ARG A 9 -13.86 -2.35 -14.42
C ARG A 9 -14.49 -1.64 -13.23
N ILE A 10 -14.45 -2.23 -12.03
CA ILE A 10 -14.93 -1.52 -10.85
C ILE A 10 -13.90 -0.49 -10.41
N THR A 11 -14.39 0.61 -9.84
CA THR A 11 -13.51 1.55 -9.13
C THR A 11 -13.05 0.91 -7.82
N LEU A 12 -11.75 0.63 -7.73
CA LEU A 12 -11.10 0.17 -6.51
C LEU A 12 -10.73 1.38 -5.61
N PRO A 13 -10.73 1.21 -4.28
CA PRO A 13 -10.15 2.20 -3.39
C PRO A 13 -8.68 2.41 -3.73
N LYS A 14 -8.28 3.66 -3.96
CA LYS A 14 -6.86 4.00 -4.12
C LYS A 14 -6.19 3.88 -2.76
N PRO A 15 -5.14 3.06 -2.61
CA PRO A 15 -4.43 2.99 -1.35
C PRO A 15 -3.70 4.32 -1.10
N ALA A 16 -3.72 4.76 0.16
CA ALA A 16 -3.01 5.95 0.60
C ALA A 16 -1.78 5.50 1.39
N ILE A 17 -0.59 5.90 0.92
CA ILE A 17 0.65 5.66 1.65
C ILE A 17 0.73 6.61 2.84
N VAL A 18 1.04 6.06 4.01
CA VAL A 18 1.38 6.81 5.21
C VAL A 18 2.87 6.59 5.46
N ILE A 19 3.59 7.69 5.71
CA ILE A 19 5.04 7.73 5.87
C ILE A 19 5.35 8.23 7.27
N GLN A 20 6.25 7.55 7.97
CA GLN A 20 6.74 7.94 9.28
C GLN A 20 8.27 8.10 9.24
N PRO A 21 8.81 9.23 9.74
CA PRO A 21 8.09 10.28 10.47
C PRO A 21 7.16 11.14 9.59
N PRO A 22 6.08 11.72 10.17
CA PRO A 22 5.19 12.60 9.43
C PRO A 22 5.88 13.92 9.05
N GLY A 23 5.29 14.67 8.11
CA GLY A 23 5.76 16.00 7.73
C GLY A 23 6.58 16.05 6.43
N GLY A 24 6.58 14.97 5.63
CA GLY A 24 7.15 14.97 4.28
C GLY A 24 8.67 15.09 4.25
N LYS A 25 9.34 14.73 5.36
CA LYS A 25 10.80 14.69 5.47
C LYS A 25 11.22 13.39 6.14
N THR A 26 12.34 12.84 5.70
CA THR A 26 13.02 11.73 6.37
C THR A 26 14.53 11.99 6.39
N LEU A 27 15.25 11.29 7.25
CA LEU A 27 16.71 11.39 7.33
C LEU A 27 17.37 10.39 6.37
N VAL A 28 18.45 10.82 5.72
CA VAL A 28 19.35 9.92 4.98
C VAL A 28 19.99 8.93 5.94
N ASN A 29 20.16 7.67 5.53
CA ASN A 29 20.72 6.58 6.33
C ASN A 29 19.93 6.23 7.61
N PHE A 30 18.63 6.56 7.64
CA PHE A 30 17.71 6.13 8.69
C PHE A 30 16.48 5.47 8.08
N GLU A 31 15.90 4.56 8.86
CA GLU A 31 14.68 3.85 8.49
C GLU A 31 13.49 4.81 8.36
N THR A 32 12.86 4.78 7.19
CA THR A 32 11.57 5.40 6.93
C THR A 32 10.49 4.33 6.93
N ILE A 33 9.46 4.47 7.76
CA ILE A 33 8.40 3.46 7.89
C ILE A 33 7.22 3.81 7.00
N PHE A 34 6.65 2.80 6.35
CA PHE A 34 5.50 2.91 5.47
C PHE A 34 4.34 2.02 5.95
N HIS A 35 3.11 2.49 5.76
CA HIS A 35 1.93 1.63 5.84
C HIS A 35 0.78 2.19 5.00
N THR A 36 -0.29 1.40 4.87
CA THR A 36 -1.55 1.78 4.21
C THR A 36 -2.73 1.14 4.95
N ASP A 37 -3.96 1.52 4.61
CA ASP A 37 -5.18 0.98 5.23
C ASP A 37 -6.11 0.37 4.16
N ALA A 38 -5.59 -0.59 3.37
CA ALA A 38 -6.43 -1.34 2.45
C ALA A 38 -7.24 -2.39 3.21
N LYS A 39 -8.56 -2.38 3.03
CA LYS A 39 -9.48 -3.28 3.73
C LYS A 39 -10.32 -4.09 2.73
N PRO A 40 -10.77 -5.31 3.11
CA PRO A 40 -11.74 -6.05 2.31
C PRO A 40 -13.04 -5.27 2.13
N PHE A 41 -13.70 -5.44 0.97
CA PHE A 41 -14.98 -4.80 0.70
C PHE A 41 -15.83 -5.61 -0.28
N VAL A 42 -17.14 -5.35 -0.27
CA VAL A 42 -18.10 -5.99 -1.19
C VAL A 42 -18.58 -5.00 -2.25
N ARG A 43 -18.76 -5.48 -3.48
CA ARG A 43 -19.40 -4.75 -4.59
C ARG A 43 -20.40 -5.63 -5.32
N SER A 44 -21.59 -5.09 -5.58
CA SER A 44 -22.56 -5.74 -6.47
C SER A 44 -22.46 -5.11 -7.86
N VAL A 45 -22.36 -5.96 -8.89
CA VAL A 45 -22.36 -5.56 -10.30
C VAL A 45 -23.46 -6.31 -11.06
N ARG A 46 -23.83 -5.81 -12.24
CA ARG A 46 -24.73 -6.52 -13.17
C ARG A 46 -23.96 -6.98 -14.39
N LEU A 47 -23.95 -8.29 -14.64
CA LEU A 47 -23.36 -8.89 -15.83
C LEU A 47 -24.47 -9.52 -16.65
N LEU A 48 -24.69 -9.01 -17.87
CA LEU A 48 -25.77 -9.49 -18.75
C LEU A 48 -27.15 -9.48 -18.04
N GLY A 49 -27.42 -8.42 -17.25
CA GLY A 49 -28.64 -8.28 -16.45
C GLY A 49 -28.66 -9.07 -15.12
N ILE A 50 -27.70 -9.97 -14.90
CA ILE A 50 -27.62 -10.81 -13.70
C ILE A 50 -26.82 -10.11 -12.59
N ARG A 51 -27.38 -10.03 -11.38
CA ARG A 51 -26.66 -9.54 -10.21
C ARG A 51 -25.56 -10.52 -9.78
N VAL A 52 -24.35 -10.01 -9.66
CA VAL A 52 -23.17 -10.70 -9.14
C VAL A 52 -22.62 -9.89 -7.98
N ASP A 53 -22.45 -10.54 -6.82
CA ASP A 53 -21.74 -9.92 -5.69
C ASP A 53 -20.28 -10.35 -5.75
N LEU A 54 -19.37 -9.41 -5.51
CA LEU A 54 -17.93 -9.59 -5.41
C LEU A 54 -17.50 -9.28 -3.99
N GLU A 55 -16.80 -10.21 -3.35
CA GLU A 55 -16.07 -10.02 -2.10
C GLU A 55 -14.60 -9.87 -2.46
N ILE A 56 -14.03 -8.68 -2.21
CA ILE A 56 -12.73 -8.26 -2.74
C ILE A 56 -11.78 -8.04 -1.56
N THR A 57 -10.61 -8.66 -1.61
CA THR A 57 -9.69 -8.74 -0.48
C THR A 57 -8.28 -8.33 -0.91
N PRO A 58 -7.62 -7.39 -0.22
CA PRO A 58 -6.21 -7.09 -0.44
C PRO A 58 -5.35 -8.35 -0.28
N MET A 59 -4.42 -8.58 -1.20
CA MET A 59 -3.59 -9.78 -1.22
C MET A 59 -2.09 -9.45 -1.16
N SER A 60 -1.66 -8.38 -1.83
CA SER A 60 -0.27 -7.94 -1.78
C SER A 60 -0.15 -6.43 -1.99
N TYR A 61 0.96 -5.89 -1.51
CA TYR A 61 1.28 -4.47 -1.52
C TYR A 61 2.64 -4.29 -2.15
N THR A 62 2.74 -3.44 -3.17
CA THR A 62 4.01 -3.08 -3.78
C THR A 62 4.32 -1.63 -3.46
N TRP A 63 5.40 -1.43 -2.71
CA TRP A 63 5.92 -0.15 -2.29
C TRP A 63 6.99 0.27 -3.28
N THR A 64 6.84 1.44 -3.87
CA THR A 64 7.92 2.10 -4.61
C THR A 64 8.44 3.20 -3.72
N HIS A 65 9.76 3.27 -3.52
CA HIS A 65 10.35 4.26 -2.61
C HIS A 65 10.70 5.57 -3.32
N GLY A 66 10.66 5.59 -4.65
CA GLY A 66 10.89 6.77 -5.48
C GLY A 66 12.36 7.05 -5.82
N ASP A 67 13.28 6.20 -5.37
CA ASP A 67 14.72 6.20 -5.66
C ASP A 67 15.14 5.04 -6.58
N GLY A 68 14.17 4.40 -7.24
CA GLY A 68 14.38 3.23 -8.09
C GLY A 68 14.26 1.89 -7.37
N THR A 69 14.13 1.88 -6.04
CA THR A 69 13.92 0.65 -5.27
C THR A 69 12.43 0.34 -5.05
N THR A 70 12.14 -0.95 -4.81
CA THR A 70 10.79 -1.44 -4.54
C THR A 70 10.80 -2.56 -3.51
N GLN A 71 9.75 -2.64 -2.71
CA GLN A 71 9.50 -3.72 -1.76
C GLN A 71 8.10 -4.29 -1.99
N THR A 72 7.90 -5.60 -1.82
CA THR A 72 6.57 -6.22 -1.87
C THR A 72 6.27 -6.98 -0.59
N THR A 73 5.08 -6.77 -0.04
CA THR A 73 4.64 -7.38 1.23
C THR A 73 3.26 -8.02 1.10
N SER A 74 2.96 -8.99 1.95
CA SER A 74 1.63 -9.59 2.09
C SER A 74 0.71 -8.80 3.03
N GLY A 75 1.28 -8.00 3.93
CA GLY A 75 0.57 -7.12 4.85
C GLY A 75 0.70 -5.64 4.48
N PRO A 76 -0.25 -4.79 4.93
CA PRO A 76 -0.27 -3.37 4.63
C PRO A 76 0.77 -2.54 5.39
N GLY A 77 1.66 -3.18 6.16
CA GLY A 77 2.48 -2.53 7.18
C GLY A 77 1.67 -2.15 8.42
N VAL A 78 2.35 -1.59 9.40
CA VAL A 78 1.76 -1.11 10.66
C VAL A 78 2.35 0.25 10.99
N ALA A 79 1.59 1.06 11.73
CA ALA A 79 2.12 2.30 12.28
C ALA A 79 3.24 2.01 13.29
N PHE A 80 4.21 2.91 13.38
CA PHE A 80 5.30 2.82 14.35
C PHE A 80 4.78 2.67 15.79
N ASP A 81 5.38 1.74 16.52
CA ASP A 81 5.11 1.41 17.92
C ASP A 81 6.44 0.94 18.54
N ALA A 82 7.00 1.71 19.48
CA ALA A 82 8.30 1.44 20.07
C ALA A 82 8.43 0.07 20.77
N SER A 83 7.32 -0.64 21.02
CA SER A 83 7.33 -2.00 21.57
C SER A 83 7.60 -3.11 20.55
N LEU A 84 7.48 -2.82 19.24
CA LEU A 84 7.70 -3.80 18.18
C LEU A 84 9.16 -3.77 17.68
N PRO A 85 9.73 -4.92 17.29
CA PRO A 85 11.03 -4.95 16.63
C PRO A 85 10.96 -4.32 15.23
N MET A 86 12.08 -3.78 14.75
CA MET A 86 12.14 -3.13 13.43
C MET A 86 11.70 -4.04 12.28
N THR A 87 11.90 -5.35 12.42
CA THR A 87 11.48 -6.38 11.45
C THR A 87 9.96 -6.50 11.27
N ALA A 88 9.16 -5.86 12.14
CA ALA A 88 7.71 -5.81 12.01
C ALA A 88 7.23 -4.75 11.00
N TYR A 89 8.09 -3.83 10.58
CA TYR A 89 7.72 -2.71 9.71
C TYR A 89 8.04 -2.96 8.25
N VAL A 90 7.27 -2.29 7.40
CA VAL A 90 7.68 -1.99 6.03
C VAL A 90 8.55 -0.74 6.12
N SER A 91 9.85 -0.88 5.87
CA SER A 91 10.79 0.22 6.00
C SER A 91 11.81 0.26 4.87
N HIS A 92 12.41 1.43 4.70
CA HIS A 92 13.44 1.68 3.70
C HIS A 92 14.41 2.76 4.18
N GLU A 93 15.69 2.56 3.85
CA GLU A 93 16.76 3.50 4.11
C GLU A 93 17.15 4.22 2.81
N TYR A 94 16.99 5.54 2.79
CA TYR A 94 17.43 6.36 1.67
C TYR A 94 18.91 6.73 1.82
N VAL A 95 19.71 6.51 0.77
CA VAL A 95 21.16 6.75 0.78
C VAL A 95 21.58 8.11 0.20
N ASP A 96 20.72 8.72 -0.63
CA ASP A 96 20.98 10.02 -1.23
C ASP A 96 20.31 11.14 -0.44
N ALA A 97 21.09 12.10 0.04
CA ALA A 97 20.58 13.28 0.73
C ALA A 97 20.17 14.39 -0.27
N HIS A 98 19.39 15.35 0.22
CA HIS A 98 18.99 16.56 -0.50
C HIS A 98 18.14 16.35 -1.76
N VAL A 99 17.59 15.14 -1.94
CA VAL A 99 16.65 14.81 -3.00
C VAL A 99 15.20 14.85 -2.50
N THR A 100 14.26 14.93 -3.45
CA THR A 100 12.83 14.67 -3.18
C THR A 100 12.41 13.46 -3.99
N VAL A 101 12.10 12.39 -3.28
CA VAL A 101 11.56 11.15 -3.86
C VAL A 101 10.04 11.20 -3.84
N LYS A 102 9.41 10.28 -4.58
CA LYS A 102 7.95 10.17 -4.70
C LYS A 102 7.47 8.75 -4.37
N PRO A 103 7.58 8.31 -3.10
CA PRO A 103 7.09 7.01 -2.69
C PRO A 103 5.59 6.82 -2.93
N GLN A 104 5.19 5.60 -3.24
CA GLN A 104 3.82 5.19 -3.52
C GLN A 104 3.62 3.73 -3.08
N VAL A 105 2.37 3.35 -2.84
CA VAL A 105 1.97 1.96 -2.69
C VAL A 105 0.91 1.59 -3.73
N SER A 106 1.00 0.41 -4.30
CA SER A 106 -0.07 -0.23 -5.05
C SER A 106 -0.58 -1.47 -4.30
N THR A 107 -1.85 -1.80 -4.47
CA THR A 107 -2.47 -2.95 -3.80
C THR A 107 -3.08 -3.87 -4.84
N ALA A 108 -2.64 -5.13 -4.85
CA ALA A 108 -3.29 -6.19 -5.62
C ALA A 108 -4.40 -6.82 -4.79
N TYR A 109 -5.55 -7.04 -5.42
CA TYR A 109 -6.74 -7.62 -4.81
C TYR A 109 -7.09 -8.94 -5.49
N SER A 110 -7.42 -9.93 -4.67
CA SER A 110 -8.17 -11.11 -5.10
C SER A 110 -9.67 -10.89 -4.88
N ALA A 111 -10.50 -11.74 -5.47
CA ALA A 111 -11.93 -11.68 -5.21
C ALA A 111 -12.59 -13.05 -5.24
N ARG A 112 -13.71 -13.15 -4.53
CA ARG A 112 -14.70 -14.21 -4.66
C ARG A 112 -15.98 -13.62 -5.24
N PHE A 113 -16.75 -14.41 -5.97
CA PHE A 113 -18.00 -13.98 -6.56
C PHE A 113 -19.13 -14.97 -6.30
N ARG A 114 -20.36 -14.46 -6.20
CA ARG A 114 -21.57 -15.28 -6.20
C ARG A 114 -22.63 -14.69 -7.12
N VAL A 115 -23.46 -15.57 -7.69
CA VAL A 115 -24.51 -15.20 -8.63
C VAL A 115 -25.86 -15.40 -7.93
N ARG A 116 -26.70 -14.35 -7.92
CA ARG A 116 -28.06 -14.40 -7.33
C ARG A 116 -28.12 -15.04 -5.93
N GLY A 117 -27.14 -14.75 -5.07
CA GLY A 117 -27.09 -15.28 -3.70
C GLY A 117 -26.68 -16.74 -3.57
N GLY A 118 -26.23 -17.39 -4.66
CA GLY A 118 -25.68 -18.75 -4.63
C GLY A 118 -24.32 -18.86 -3.93
N PRO A 119 -23.62 -19.99 -4.07
CA PRO A 119 -22.33 -20.21 -3.41
C PRO A 119 -21.24 -19.27 -3.95
N TRP A 120 -20.31 -18.91 -3.07
CA TRP A 120 -19.10 -18.18 -3.42
C TRP A 120 -18.14 -19.05 -4.23
N ARG A 121 -17.54 -18.46 -5.25
CA ARG A 121 -16.51 -19.06 -6.10
C ARG A 121 -15.36 -18.08 -6.28
N ASP A 122 -14.15 -18.58 -6.42
CA ASP A 122 -13.00 -17.71 -6.59
C ASP A 122 -12.98 -17.09 -7.99
N VAL A 123 -12.54 -15.84 -8.07
CA VAL A 123 -12.18 -15.20 -9.34
C VAL A 123 -10.72 -15.56 -9.62
N SER A 124 -10.47 -16.29 -10.70
CA SER A 124 -9.09 -16.55 -11.14
C SER A 124 -8.43 -15.25 -11.62
N GLY A 125 -7.37 -14.84 -10.93
CA GLY A 125 -6.59 -13.63 -11.22
C GLY A 125 -6.82 -12.51 -10.20
N THR A 126 -6.04 -11.44 -10.34
CA THR A 126 -6.06 -10.29 -9.46
C THR A 126 -6.31 -9.00 -10.23
N VAL A 127 -6.62 -7.93 -9.51
CA VAL A 127 -6.65 -6.56 -10.03
C VAL A 127 -5.82 -5.67 -9.13
N THR A 128 -5.11 -4.71 -9.73
CA THR A 128 -4.21 -3.81 -9.00
C THR A 128 -4.82 -2.42 -8.95
N SER A 129 -4.85 -1.83 -7.75
CA SER A 129 -5.16 -0.42 -7.56
C SER A 129 -3.89 0.35 -7.26
N GLU A 130 -3.60 1.35 -8.08
CA GLU A 130 -2.46 2.25 -7.91
C GLU A 130 -2.81 3.39 -6.94
N GLY A 131 -1.98 3.57 -5.91
CA GLY A 131 -2.03 4.73 -5.03
C GLY A 131 -1.53 5.99 -5.72
N SER A 132 -1.60 7.12 -5.01
CA SER A 132 -0.93 8.34 -5.46
C SER A 132 0.44 8.43 -4.79
N SER A 133 1.44 8.93 -5.51
CA SER A 133 2.74 9.20 -4.90
C SER A 133 2.71 10.45 -4.02
N VAL A 134 3.52 10.43 -2.96
CA VAL A 134 3.64 11.51 -1.98
C VAL A 134 5.07 12.04 -2.04
N PRO A 135 5.30 13.36 -2.18
CA PRO A 135 6.65 13.91 -2.13
C PRO A 135 7.26 13.74 -0.74
N LEU A 136 8.47 13.20 -0.68
CA LEU A 136 9.23 13.00 0.55
C LEU A 136 10.64 13.57 0.35
N ARG A 137 11.03 14.54 1.17
CA ARG A 137 12.35 15.14 1.13
C ARG A 137 13.32 14.36 2.01
N VAL A 138 14.40 13.84 1.43
CA VAL A 138 15.47 13.20 2.18
C VAL A 138 16.46 14.27 2.64
N VAL A 139 16.69 14.38 3.94
CA VAL A 139 17.52 15.41 4.54
C VAL A 139 18.66 14.80 5.32
N GLU A 140 19.78 15.51 5.37
CA GLU A 140 20.90 15.15 6.23
C GLU A 140 20.67 15.71 7.64
N GLY A 141 20.96 14.90 8.66
CA GLY A 141 21.00 15.36 10.04
C GLY A 141 22.33 16.09 10.29
N LYS A 142 22.28 17.34 10.77
CA LYS A 142 23.47 18.03 11.27
C LYS A 142 23.61 17.76 12.77
N PRO A 143 24.60 16.99 13.23
CA PRO A 143 24.82 16.82 14.67
C PRO A 143 25.20 18.17 15.27
N THR A 144 24.46 18.60 16.29
CA THR A 144 24.87 19.71 17.16
C THR A 144 25.23 19.11 18.51
N LEU A 145 26.47 19.32 18.94
CA LEU A 145 26.89 18.98 20.30
C LEU A 145 26.14 19.92 21.25
N VAL A 146 25.31 19.36 22.12
CA VAL A 146 24.77 20.09 23.26
C VAL A 146 25.64 19.73 24.46
N ASP A 147 26.38 20.71 24.98
CA ASP A 147 27.06 20.53 26.26
C ASP A 147 25.97 20.35 27.33
N GLY A 148 25.97 19.19 27.98
CA GLY A 148 25.04 18.89 29.08
C GLY A 148 25.34 19.74 30.31
N PRO A 149 24.35 19.97 31.20
CA PRO A 149 24.52 20.73 32.44
C PRO A 149 25.47 20.06 33.44
#